data_AF-A0A2A4JDG4-F1
#
_entry.id   AF-A0A2A4JDG4-F1
#
_cell.length_a   1.000
_cell.length_b   1.000
_cell.length_c   1.000
_cell.angle_alpha   90.00
_cell.angle_beta   90.00
_cell.angle_gamma   90.00
#
_symmetry.space_group_name_H-M   'P 1'
#
loop_
_entity.id
_entity.type
_entity.pdbx_description
1 polymer ?
#
loop_
_entity_poly.entity_id
_entity_poly.type
_entity_poly.pdbx_seq_one_letter_code
_entity_poly.pdbx_strand_id
1 'polypeptide(L)'
;MLISTFVENTDLKGARMMMDKRSTKGVRARRVQQLLSELGVNSCTKTKLKALSGGERKRVSLAVQLLNDPPILFCDEPTTGLDSWAAAAVVGRLRKLAIGGKLVVCSVHQPASGVFELFHQVVLLANGRIAFHGTIEQADTFFASLNYKCPLGFNAAEYYISLLGIQADKEMESRDRIRRICDEYSRSDIAAEIDSKVGNVKDETEYFNGETDEKDQYYERYVTLVKVNYFVQFYWLMWRNVQALKRNYSIWIAEFFLLMFVGLIISVPYHGHFDELDQRDIQNVEGLLYLTITETIFLFIYAVFITFPSEVPILLRETASGLYSPLPYYLSKMIFWIPRAVIEPTLFTTLIFLIAGLHGGFMGWLGFNFVCILCANYANAYGSFLSATFNSMETAALVSVPFELVGTMFSGLYLNLASVSPYLSWLRYISGFYYGVESISILQWDSIETIDCVVIDGMPCIRTGPEVLRRFGYAEEHFWRNCLCSFLSATFDKMETAALISVPYDLIGLMFSGIYLNLATAPPYFSWLRYISGFYYGTECISVLQWTLVDTINCVNAEGLPCIRTGAGVLTRFGYEEKNFWRNCACLVTLYCVGNIIAYAMVVKRSRGTPVY
;
A
#
# COMPACT_ATOMS: atom_id res chain seq x y z
N MET A 1 -6.39 -14.18 1.55
CA MET A 1 -5.30 -15.10 2.00
C MET A 1 -5.83 -16.37 2.65
N LEU A 2 -7.08 -16.42 3.12
CA LEU A 2 -7.74 -17.58 3.77
C LEU A 2 -7.43 -18.96 3.17
N ILE A 3 -7.40 -19.08 1.84
CA ILE A 3 -7.20 -20.35 1.14
C ILE A 3 -5.83 -20.97 1.46
N SER A 4 -4.78 -20.17 1.75
CA SER A 4 -3.47 -20.72 2.17
C SER A 4 -3.43 -21.13 3.64
N THR A 5 -4.21 -20.49 4.52
CA THR A 5 -4.34 -20.90 5.94
C THR A 5 -5.30 -22.08 6.13
N PHE A 6 -6.22 -22.31 5.20
CA PHE A 6 -7.08 -23.50 5.17
C PHE A 6 -6.33 -24.78 4.76
N VAL A 7 -5.19 -24.60 4.09
CA VAL A 7 -4.34 -25.69 3.58
C VAL A 7 -3.23 -25.99 4.58
N GLU A 8 -2.20 -25.14 4.68
CA GLU A 8 -0.92 -25.46 5.37
C GLU A 8 -1.03 -25.79 6.88
N ASN A 9 -2.19 -25.60 7.49
CA ASN A 9 -2.64 -26.33 8.67
C ASN A 9 -4.16 -26.56 8.55
N THR A 10 -4.71 -27.55 9.26
CA THR A 10 -6.16 -27.79 9.37
C THR A 10 -6.81 -26.72 10.27
N ASP A 11 -6.69 -25.44 9.89
CA ASP A 11 -6.79 -24.34 10.84
C ASP A 11 -8.23 -23.98 11.21
N LEU A 12 -8.66 -24.66 12.27
CA LEU A 12 -9.80 -24.39 13.12
C LEU A 12 -10.04 -22.91 13.44
N LYS A 13 -9.01 -22.05 13.40
CA LYS A 13 -9.19 -20.61 13.60
C LYS A 13 -9.86 -19.92 12.40
N GLY A 14 -9.52 -20.30 11.17
CA GLY A 14 -10.21 -19.82 9.96
C GLY A 14 -11.67 -20.30 9.93
N ALA A 15 -11.90 -21.58 10.23
CA ALA A 15 -13.26 -22.12 10.40
C ALA A 15 -14.03 -21.45 11.56
N ARG A 16 -13.35 -20.99 12.62
CA ARG A 16 -13.94 -20.21 13.73
C ARG A 16 -14.34 -18.80 13.35
N MET A 17 -13.74 -18.21 12.31
CA MET A 17 -14.11 -16.89 11.79
C MET A 17 -15.37 -16.97 10.92
N MET A 18 -15.50 -18.04 10.12
CA MET A 18 -16.67 -18.26 9.27
C MET A 18 -17.86 -18.82 10.04
N MET A 19 -17.69 -19.97 10.71
CA MET A 19 -18.80 -20.74 11.29
C MET A 19 -19.30 -20.12 12.59
N ASP A 20 -20.62 -20.21 12.82
CA ASP A 20 -21.34 -19.72 14.00
C ASP A 20 -20.52 -19.83 15.30
N LYS A 21 -20.45 -18.73 16.05
CA LYS A 21 -19.73 -18.59 17.32
C LYS A 21 -19.95 -19.78 18.27
N ARG A 22 -21.19 -20.30 18.36
CA ARG A 22 -21.64 -21.42 19.21
C ARG A 22 -21.01 -22.76 18.86
N SER A 23 -20.55 -22.97 17.61
CA SER A 23 -19.98 -24.26 17.18
C SER A 23 -18.69 -24.61 17.94
N THR A 24 -18.55 -25.87 18.35
CA THR A 24 -17.39 -26.33 19.14
C THR A 24 -16.18 -26.67 18.26
N LYS A 25 -14.98 -26.71 18.84
CA LYS A 25 -13.73 -27.07 18.14
C LYS A 25 -13.85 -28.41 17.40
N GLY A 26 -14.49 -29.41 18.01
CA GLY A 26 -14.70 -30.75 17.42
C GLY A 26 -15.78 -30.82 16.34
N VAL A 27 -16.71 -29.86 16.28
CA VAL A 27 -17.65 -29.72 15.15
C VAL A 27 -16.97 -29.04 13.97
N ARG A 28 -16.25 -27.94 14.23
CA ARG A 28 -15.46 -27.23 13.20
C ARG A 28 -14.42 -28.15 12.54
N ALA A 29 -13.71 -28.97 13.33
CA ALA A 29 -12.74 -29.95 12.80
C ALA A 29 -13.37 -30.95 11.83
N ARG A 30 -14.50 -31.56 12.23
CA ARG A 30 -15.22 -32.54 11.41
C ARG A 30 -15.75 -31.92 10.11
N ARG A 31 -16.31 -30.71 10.15
CA ARG A 31 -16.78 -30.02 8.94
C ARG A 31 -15.65 -29.67 7.97
N VAL A 32 -14.49 -29.23 8.48
CA VAL A 32 -13.30 -29.00 7.63
C VAL A 32 -12.85 -30.29 6.96
N GLN A 33 -12.72 -31.39 7.72
CA GLN A 33 -12.29 -32.69 7.18
C GLN A 33 -13.30 -33.27 6.19
N GLN A 34 -14.60 -33.12 6.45
CA GLN A 34 -15.68 -33.47 5.55
C GLN A 34 -15.53 -32.75 4.20
N LEU A 35 -15.45 -31.41 4.20
CA LEU A 35 -15.34 -30.61 2.97
C LEU A 35 -14.06 -30.92 2.18
N LEU A 36 -12.92 -31.16 2.85
CA LEU A 36 -11.67 -31.55 2.20
C LEU A 36 -11.78 -32.92 1.49
N SER A 37 -12.56 -33.86 2.05
CA SER A 37 -12.84 -35.16 1.44
C SER A 37 -13.89 -35.09 0.32
N GLU A 38 -14.97 -34.34 0.52
CA GLU A 38 -16.05 -34.14 -0.45
C GLU A 38 -15.56 -33.43 -1.72
N LEU A 39 -14.57 -32.54 -1.59
CA LEU A 39 -13.98 -31.80 -2.71
C LEU A 39 -12.66 -32.39 -3.22
N GLY A 40 -12.20 -33.52 -2.65
CA GLY A 40 -11.03 -34.25 -3.13
C GLY A 40 -9.72 -33.46 -3.06
N VAL A 41 -9.51 -32.71 -1.97
CA VAL A 41 -8.33 -31.84 -1.74
C VAL A 41 -7.53 -32.24 -0.49
N ASN A 42 -7.79 -33.43 0.07
CA ASN A 42 -7.03 -34.02 1.19
C ASN A 42 -5.51 -34.09 0.93
N SER A 43 -5.11 -34.50 -0.27
CA SER A 43 -3.69 -34.59 -0.69
C SER A 43 -3.00 -33.23 -0.72
N CYS A 44 -3.74 -32.18 -1.06
CA CYS A 44 -3.25 -30.81 -1.22
C CYS A 44 -2.87 -30.15 0.12
N THR A 45 -3.31 -30.71 1.26
CA THR A 45 -3.29 -30.05 2.58
C THR A 45 -1.91 -29.54 3.04
N LYS A 46 -0.80 -30.19 2.71
CA LYS A 46 0.54 -29.71 3.13
C LYS A 46 1.22 -28.78 2.11
N THR A 47 0.54 -28.43 1.01
CA THR A 47 1.14 -27.74 -0.13
C THR A 47 0.89 -26.23 -0.09
N LYS A 48 1.94 -25.42 -0.32
CA LYS A 48 1.82 -23.96 -0.42
C LYS A 48 0.86 -23.56 -1.54
N LEU A 49 -0.06 -22.61 -1.28
CA LEU A 49 -1.10 -22.18 -2.23
C LEU A 49 -0.57 -21.78 -3.63
N LYS A 50 0.63 -21.19 -3.71
CA LYS A 50 1.28 -20.83 -4.99
C LYS A 50 1.61 -22.06 -5.86
N ALA A 51 1.79 -23.24 -5.27
CA ALA A 51 2.10 -24.50 -5.93
C ALA A 51 0.88 -25.42 -6.18
N LEU A 52 -0.33 -24.98 -5.82
CA LEU A 52 -1.56 -25.67 -6.23
C LEU A 52 -1.95 -25.31 -7.65
N SER A 53 -2.41 -26.31 -8.41
CA SER A 53 -3.00 -26.15 -9.75
C SER A 53 -4.24 -25.24 -9.73
N GLY A 54 -4.67 -24.75 -10.91
CA GLY A 54 -5.90 -23.95 -11.04
C GLY A 54 -7.14 -24.69 -10.51
N GLY A 55 -7.28 -25.97 -10.86
CA GLY A 55 -8.39 -26.83 -10.42
C GLY A 55 -8.41 -27.04 -8.90
N GLU A 56 -7.28 -27.36 -8.28
CA GLU A 56 -7.19 -27.46 -6.82
C GLU A 56 -7.49 -26.12 -6.16
N ARG A 57 -6.93 -25.01 -6.66
CA ARG A 57 -7.13 -23.67 -6.10
C ARG A 57 -8.61 -23.25 -6.13
N LYS A 58 -9.34 -23.55 -7.21
CA LYS A 58 -10.79 -23.37 -7.29
C LYS A 58 -11.53 -24.29 -6.31
N ARG A 59 -11.19 -25.58 -6.21
CA ARG A 59 -11.81 -26.52 -5.25
C ARG A 59 -11.60 -26.11 -3.79
N VAL A 60 -10.43 -25.62 -3.40
CA VAL A 60 -10.21 -25.11 -2.02
C VAL A 60 -10.91 -23.75 -1.82
N SER A 61 -11.02 -22.89 -2.85
CA SER A 61 -11.84 -21.67 -2.76
C SER A 61 -13.32 -22.00 -2.49
N LEU A 62 -13.86 -23.03 -3.15
CA LEU A 62 -15.21 -23.54 -2.90
C LEU A 62 -15.34 -24.15 -1.50
N ALA A 63 -14.34 -24.93 -1.04
CA ALA A 63 -14.31 -25.49 0.32
C ALA A 63 -14.43 -24.42 1.41
N VAL A 64 -13.76 -23.27 1.23
CA VAL A 64 -13.82 -22.15 2.17
C VAL A 64 -15.23 -21.55 2.23
N GLN A 65 -15.92 -21.34 1.09
CA GLN A 65 -17.30 -20.80 1.10
C GLN A 65 -18.31 -21.78 1.74
N LEU A 66 -18.09 -23.10 1.57
CA LEU A 66 -18.98 -24.14 2.10
C LEU A 66 -18.80 -24.41 3.61
N LEU A 67 -17.87 -23.74 4.29
CA LEU A 67 -17.71 -23.84 5.76
C LEU A 67 -18.98 -23.45 6.51
N ASN A 68 -19.67 -22.42 6.03
CA ASN A 68 -20.93 -21.94 6.61
C ASN A 68 -22.16 -22.70 6.12
N ASP A 69 -21.94 -23.73 5.31
CA ASP A 69 -22.98 -24.62 4.79
C ASP A 69 -24.15 -23.89 4.11
N PRO A 70 -23.93 -22.82 3.32
CA PRO A 70 -24.99 -21.92 2.88
C PRO A 70 -26.08 -22.65 2.07
N PRO A 71 -27.35 -22.18 2.11
CA PRO A 71 -28.45 -22.80 1.38
C PRO A 71 -28.44 -22.41 -0.10
N ILE A 72 -27.97 -21.19 -0.41
CA ILE A 72 -27.83 -20.65 -1.76
C ILE A 72 -26.34 -20.42 -2.04
N LEU A 73 -25.85 -20.84 -3.20
CA LEU A 73 -24.48 -20.70 -3.65
C LEU A 73 -24.42 -20.07 -5.05
N PHE A 74 -23.95 -18.83 -5.12
CA PHE A 74 -23.60 -18.19 -6.39
C PHE A 74 -22.14 -18.52 -6.75
N CYS A 75 -21.92 -19.02 -7.96
CA CYS A 75 -20.62 -19.41 -8.50
C CYS A 75 -20.38 -18.69 -9.82
N ASP A 76 -19.66 -17.57 -9.79
CA ASP A 76 -19.24 -16.89 -11.01
C ASP A 76 -18.08 -17.64 -11.69
N GLU A 77 -18.27 -17.96 -12.97
CA GLU A 77 -17.35 -18.69 -13.85
C GLU A 77 -16.50 -19.81 -13.18
N PRO A 78 -17.14 -20.87 -12.63
CA PRO A 78 -16.43 -21.93 -11.90
C PRO A 78 -15.51 -22.74 -12.82
N THR A 79 -15.75 -22.78 -14.13
CA THR A 79 -14.98 -23.54 -15.13
C THR A 79 -13.81 -22.77 -15.77
N THR A 80 -13.85 -21.44 -15.86
CA THR A 80 -12.85 -20.65 -16.62
C THR A 80 -11.42 -20.88 -16.15
N GLY A 81 -10.49 -21.09 -17.09
CA GLY A 81 -9.09 -21.39 -16.80
C GLY A 81 -8.84 -22.81 -16.25
N LEU A 82 -9.76 -23.75 -16.46
CA LEU A 82 -9.59 -25.18 -16.20
C LEU A 82 -9.59 -25.99 -17.51
N ASP A 83 -8.92 -27.13 -17.50
CA ASP A 83 -9.10 -28.17 -18.50
C ASP A 83 -10.49 -28.83 -18.37
N SER A 84 -10.96 -29.47 -19.45
CA SER A 84 -12.30 -30.08 -19.51
C SER A 84 -12.56 -31.12 -18.41
N TRP A 85 -11.53 -31.85 -17.97
CA TRP A 85 -11.68 -32.85 -16.90
C TRP A 85 -11.81 -32.18 -15.52
N ALA A 86 -10.97 -31.19 -15.21
CA ALA A 86 -11.10 -30.44 -13.96
C ALA A 86 -12.39 -29.59 -13.91
N ALA A 87 -12.84 -29.06 -15.05
CA ALA A 87 -14.12 -28.37 -15.18
C ALA A 87 -15.30 -29.30 -14.87
N ALA A 88 -15.38 -30.47 -15.51
CA ALA A 88 -16.39 -31.50 -15.22
C ALA A 88 -16.31 -31.98 -13.76
N ALA A 89 -15.10 -32.12 -13.21
CA ALA A 89 -14.90 -32.50 -11.81
C ALA A 89 -15.38 -31.41 -10.82
N VAL A 90 -15.34 -30.12 -11.17
CA VAL A 90 -15.91 -29.04 -10.34
C VAL A 90 -17.44 -29.02 -10.45
N VAL A 91 -17.98 -29.00 -11.67
CA VAL A 91 -19.44 -28.96 -11.88
C VAL A 91 -20.13 -30.22 -11.33
N GLY A 92 -19.51 -31.39 -11.44
CA GLY A 92 -19.99 -32.62 -10.82
C GLY A 92 -20.02 -32.60 -9.28
N ARG A 93 -19.26 -31.72 -8.62
CA ARG A 93 -19.38 -31.48 -7.17
C ARG A 93 -20.46 -30.45 -6.86
N LEU A 94 -20.60 -29.40 -7.67
CA LEU A 94 -21.72 -28.46 -7.58
C LEU A 94 -23.08 -29.17 -7.74
N ARG A 95 -23.21 -30.09 -8.70
CA ARG A 95 -24.40 -30.94 -8.88
C ARG A 95 -24.70 -31.78 -7.64
N LYS A 96 -23.68 -32.38 -7.00
CA LYS A 96 -23.84 -33.15 -5.75
C LYS A 96 -24.27 -32.29 -4.57
N LEU A 97 -23.77 -31.05 -4.48
CA LEU A 97 -24.23 -30.08 -3.47
C LEU A 97 -25.68 -29.68 -3.70
N ALA A 98 -26.10 -29.52 -4.96
CA ALA A 98 -27.49 -29.22 -5.30
C ALA A 98 -28.44 -30.38 -4.96
N ILE A 99 -28.08 -31.62 -5.31
CA ILE A 99 -28.81 -32.84 -4.91
C ILE A 99 -28.89 -32.97 -3.38
N GLY A 100 -27.91 -32.43 -2.64
CA GLY A 100 -27.92 -32.32 -1.19
C GLY A 100 -28.81 -31.22 -0.60
N GLY A 101 -29.77 -30.67 -1.37
CA GLY A 101 -30.74 -29.69 -0.90
C GLY A 101 -30.22 -28.24 -0.90
N LYS A 102 -29.34 -27.87 -1.84
CA LYS A 102 -28.84 -26.49 -1.99
C LYS A 102 -29.22 -25.89 -3.33
N LEU A 103 -29.57 -24.61 -3.36
CA LEU A 103 -29.68 -23.85 -4.59
C LEU A 103 -28.26 -23.49 -5.05
N VAL A 104 -27.88 -23.90 -6.27
CA VAL A 104 -26.59 -23.54 -6.88
C VAL A 104 -26.84 -22.85 -8.20
N VAL A 105 -26.39 -21.61 -8.32
CA VAL A 105 -26.51 -20.77 -9.52
C VAL A 105 -25.11 -20.45 -10.03
N CYS A 106 -24.84 -20.65 -11.32
CA CYS A 106 -23.54 -20.37 -11.91
C CYS A 106 -23.59 -19.82 -13.33
N SER A 107 -22.75 -18.82 -13.62
CA SER A 107 -22.40 -18.39 -14.97
C SER A 107 -21.38 -19.36 -15.56
N VAL A 108 -21.56 -19.76 -16.83
CA VAL A 108 -20.60 -20.65 -17.51
C VAL A 108 -20.45 -20.24 -18.97
N HIS A 109 -19.26 -19.73 -19.33
CA HIS A 109 -18.91 -19.46 -20.71
C HIS A 109 -18.61 -20.79 -21.44
N GLN A 110 -19.31 -21.04 -22.55
CA GLN A 110 -19.08 -22.16 -23.48
C GLN A 110 -18.77 -23.52 -22.82
N PRO A 111 -19.72 -24.16 -22.10
CA PRO A 111 -19.49 -25.47 -21.51
C PRO A 111 -19.29 -26.54 -22.59
N ALA A 112 -18.33 -27.45 -22.35
CA ALA A 112 -18.23 -28.70 -23.09
C ALA A 112 -19.49 -29.56 -22.89
N SER A 113 -19.85 -30.40 -23.87
CA SER A 113 -21.09 -31.21 -23.87
C SER A 113 -21.34 -31.98 -22.57
N GLY A 114 -20.38 -32.80 -22.14
CA GLY A 114 -20.46 -33.55 -20.87
C GLY A 114 -20.41 -32.72 -19.58
N VAL A 115 -20.30 -31.39 -19.69
CA VAL A 115 -20.53 -30.43 -18.59
C VAL A 115 -21.95 -29.85 -18.67
N PHE A 116 -22.46 -29.59 -19.89
CA PHE A 116 -23.82 -29.11 -20.11
C PHE A 116 -24.89 -30.09 -19.59
N GLU A 117 -24.69 -31.39 -19.84
CA GLU A 117 -25.54 -32.50 -19.34
C GLU A 117 -25.59 -32.63 -17.79
N LEU A 118 -24.82 -31.82 -17.05
CA LEU A 118 -24.83 -31.81 -15.59
C LEU A 118 -25.82 -30.80 -14.97
N PHE A 119 -26.40 -29.90 -15.76
CA PHE A 119 -27.33 -28.88 -15.26
C PHE A 119 -28.78 -29.38 -15.23
N HIS A 120 -29.48 -29.10 -14.12
CA HIS A 120 -30.90 -29.45 -13.97
C HIS A 120 -31.82 -28.47 -14.70
N GLN A 121 -31.42 -27.20 -14.76
CA GLN A 121 -32.05 -26.12 -15.51
C GLN A 121 -30.96 -25.24 -16.13
N VAL A 122 -31.28 -24.60 -17.25
CA VAL A 122 -30.41 -23.67 -17.98
C VAL A 122 -31.16 -22.36 -18.18
N VAL A 123 -30.47 -21.24 -17.97
CA VAL A 123 -30.94 -19.89 -18.34
C VAL A 123 -30.03 -19.38 -19.46
N LEU A 124 -30.62 -19.02 -20.59
CA LEU A 124 -29.93 -18.37 -21.70
C LEU A 124 -30.26 -16.88 -21.71
N LEU A 125 -29.24 -16.04 -21.64
CA LEU A 125 -29.36 -14.58 -21.64
C LEU A 125 -28.75 -14.00 -22.92
N ALA A 126 -29.44 -13.05 -23.54
CA ALA A 126 -28.98 -12.34 -24.73
C ALA A 126 -29.39 -10.86 -24.67
N ASN A 127 -28.42 -9.94 -24.79
CA ASN A 127 -28.66 -8.49 -24.74
C ASN A 127 -29.51 -8.01 -23.54
N GLY A 128 -29.31 -8.62 -22.37
CA GLY A 128 -30.05 -8.30 -21.13
C GLY A 128 -31.47 -8.88 -21.05
N ARG A 129 -31.92 -9.66 -22.05
CA ARG A 129 -33.19 -10.40 -22.02
C ARG A 129 -32.95 -11.89 -21.78
N ILE A 130 -33.96 -12.56 -21.20
CA ILE A 130 -34.04 -14.02 -21.17
C ILE A 130 -34.45 -14.49 -22.57
N ALA A 131 -33.63 -15.35 -23.17
CA ALA A 131 -33.90 -16.02 -24.44
C ALA A 131 -34.49 -17.44 -24.24
N PHE A 132 -34.19 -18.05 -23.10
CA PHE A 132 -34.80 -19.31 -22.63
C PHE A 132 -34.54 -19.51 -21.13
N HIS A 133 -35.47 -20.13 -20.41
CA HIS A 133 -35.25 -20.72 -19.09
C HIS A 133 -36.08 -22.02 -18.99
N GLY A 134 -35.46 -23.11 -18.53
CA GLY A 134 -36.10 -24.43 -18.43
C GLY A 134 -35.09 -25.58 -18.34
N THR A 135 -35.53 -26.81 -18.56
CA THR A 135 -34.64 -27.99 -18.70
C THR A 135 -33.96 -28.02 -20.09
N ILE A 136 -32.96 -28.88 -20.25
CA ILE A 136 -32.27 -29.08 -21.54
C ILE A 136 -33.23 -29.65 -22.59
N GLU A 137 -34.07 -30.61 -22.21
CA GLU A 137 -35.09 -31.23 -23.08
C GLU A 137 -36.15 -30.19 -23.53
N GLN A 138 -36.53 -29.28 -22.63
CA GLN A 138 -37.39 -28.15 -22.95
C GLN A 138 -36.71 -27.15 -23.90
N ALA A 139 -35.39 -26.92 -23.77
CA ALA A 139 -34.63 -26.07 -24.68
C ALA A 139 -34.62 -26.66 -26.10
N ASP A 140 -34.26 -27.94 -26.23
CA ASP A 140 -34.25 -28.66 -27.52
C ASP A 140 -35.62 -28.61 -28.20
N THR A 141 -36.71 -28.76 -27.42
CA THR A 141 -38.09 -28.66 -27.92
C THR A 141 -38.45 -27.24 -28.36
N PHE A 142 -38.07 -26.23 -27.57
CA PHE A 142 -38.35 -24.81 -27.86
C PHE A 142 -37.59 -24.31 -29.10
N PHE A 143 -36.28 -24.56 -29.19
CA PHE A 143 -35.51 -24.16 -30.37
C PHE A 143 -35.96 -24.94 -31.62
N ALA A 144 -36.35 -26.21 -31.50
CA ALA A 144 -36.91 -26.97 -32.62
C ALA A 144 -38.25 -26.42 -33.16
N SER A 145 -39.11 -25.83 -32.32
CA SER A 145 -40.36 -25.19 -32.78
C SER A 145 -40.10 -23.91 -33.58
N LEU A 146 -39.03 -23.18 -33.24
CA LEU A 146 -38.50 -22.04 -33.99
C LEU A 146 -37.69 -22.43 -35.25
N ASN A 147 -37.71 -23.71 -35.65
CA ASN A 147 -36.92 -24.33 -36.72
C ASN A 147 -35.39 -24.33 -36.52
N TYR A 148 -34.91 -24.10 -35.29
CA TYR A 148 -33.49 -24.17 -34.92
C TYR A 148 -33.15 -25.54 -34.31
N LYS A 149 -32.76 -26.50 -35.14
CA LYS A 149 -32.33 -27.84 -34.70
C LYS A 149 -30.80 -27.96 -34.67
N CYS A 150 -30.26 -28.38 -33.54
CA CYS A 150 -28.82 -28.64 -33.39
C CYS A 150 -28.35 -29.77 -34.34
N PRO A 151 -27.26 -29.59 -35.10
CA PRO A 151 -26.70 -30.65 -35.95
C PRO A 151 -26.18 -31.83 -35.13
N LEU A 152 -26.27 -33.04 -35.70
CA LEU A 152 -25.69 -34.25 -35.11
C LEU A 152 -24.17 -34.10 -34.94
N GLY A 153 -23.68 -34.35 -33.73
CA GLY A 153 -22.26 -34.21 -33.38
C GLY A 153 -21.82 -32.79 -33.00
N PHE A 154 -22.71 -31.79 -33.06
CA PHE A 154 -22.43 -30.44 -32.55
C PHE A 154 -22.82 -30.31 -31.06
N ASN A 155 -22.11 -29.47 -30.31
CA ASN A 155 -22.39 -29.23 -28.89
C ASN A 155 -23.64 -28.34 -28.74
N ALA A 156 -24.72 -28.84 -28.14
CA ALA A 156 -25.98 -28.10 -28.00
C ALA A 156 -25.82 -26.74 -27.28
N ALA A 157 -24.98 -26.67 -26.25
CA ALA A 157 -24.71 -25.42 -25.55
C ALA A 157 -24.05 -24.37 -26.46
N GLU A 158 -23.10 -24.81 -27.28
CA GLU A 158 -22.40 -23.97 -28.25
C GLU A 158 -23.31 -23.56 -29.40
N TYR A 159 -24.22 -24.45 -29.83
CA TYR A 159 -25.25 -24.13 -30.82
C TYR A 159 -26.16 -23.01 -30.32
N TYR A 160 -26.72 -23.13 -29.11
CA TYR A 160 -27.59 -22.10 -28.54
C TYR A 160 -26.86 -20.77 -28.28
N ILE A 161 -25.61 -20.81 -27.80
CA ILE A 161 -24.77 -19.61 -27.68
C ILE A 161 -24.50 -18.97 -29.05
N SER A 162 -24.23 -19.76 -30.10
CA SER A 162 -23.99 -19.25 -31.46
C SER A 162 -25.23 -18.60 -32.09
N LEU A 163 -26.43 -19.15 -31.85
CA LEU A 163 -27.70 -18.57 -32.28
C LEU A 163 -27.98 -17.24 -31.57
N LEU A 164 -27.60 -17.11 -30.30
CA LEU A 164 -27.77 -15.89 -29.50
C LEU A 164 -26.60 -14.89 -29.64
N GLY A 165 -25.53 -15.27 -30.36
CA GLY A 165 -24.40 -14.41 -30.65
C GLY A 165 -24.67 -13.38 -31.75
N ILE A 166 -24.09 -12.19 -31.60
CA ILE A 166 -24.09 -11.16 -32.65
C ILE A 166 -22.88 -11.41 -33.56
N GLN A 167 -23.13 -11.64 -34.86
CA GLN A 167 -22.08 -11.70 -35.88
C GLN A 167 -21.81 -10.28 -36.40
N ALA A 168 -20.54 -9.87 -36.45
CA ALA A 168 -20.15 -8.51 -36.83
C ALA A 168 -20.64 -8.13 -38.25
N ASP A 169 -20.50 -9.04 -39.22
CA ASP A 169 -20.90 -8.83 -40.61
C ASP A 169 -22.42 -8.77 -40.81
N LYS A 170 -23.20 -9.20 -39.79
CA LYS A 170 -24.65 -9.42 -39.84
C LYS A 170 -25.32 -8.96 -38.52
N GLU A 171 -24.91 -7.81 -38.01
CA GLU A 171 -25.36 -7.34 -36.70
C GLU A 171 -26.89 -7.14 -36.63
N MET A 172 -27.49 -6.48 -37.63
CA MET A 172 -28.93 -6.18 -37.65
C MET A 172 -29.77 -7.46 -37.71
N GLU A 173 -29.47 -8.36 -38.66
CA GLU A 173 -30.12 -9.68 -38.76
C GLU A 173 -29.98 -10.49 -37.45
N SER A 174 -28.81 -10.40 -36.79
CA SER A 174 -28.57 -11.11 -35.53
C SER A 174 -29.36 -10.52 -34.37
N ARG A 175 -29.42 -9.19 -34.24
CA ARG A 175 -30.25 -8.51 -33.22
C ARG A 175 -31.74 -8.83 -33.40
N ASP A 176 -32.23 -8.89 -34.63
CA ASP A 176 -33.64 -9.20 -34.92
C ASP A 176 -33.96 -10.70 -34.87
N ARG A 177 -32.96 -11.59 -35.00
CA ARG A 177 -33.07 -13.01 -34.62
C ARG A 177 -33.19 -13.16 -33.11
N ILE A 178 -32.30 -12.52 -32.34
CA ILE A 178 -32.30 -12.55 -30.86
C ILE A 178 -33.62 -12.01 -30.30
N ARG A 179 -34.09 -10.85 -30.79
CA ARG A 179 -35.39 -10.27 -30.41
C ARG A 179 -36.53 -11.28 -30.54
N ARG A 180 -36.70 -11.87 -31.73
CA ARG A 180 -37.75 -12.88 -32.00
C ARG A 180 -37.66 -14.09 -31.07
N ILE A 181 -36.47 -14.63 -30.81
CA ILE A 181 -36.30 -15.75 -29.87
C ILE A 181 -36.77 -15.35 -28.46
N CYS A 182 -36.37 -14.18 -27.96
CA CYS A 182 -36.80 -13.69 -26.65
C CYS A 182 -38.31 -13.36 -26.59
N ASP A 183 -38.88 -12.83 -27.69
CA ASP A 183 -40.30 -12.48 -27.78
C ASP A 183 -41.20 -13.72 -27.82
N GLU A 184 -40.81 -14.76 -28.55
CA GLU A 184 -41.52 -16.05 -28.55
C GLU A 184 -41.30 -16.84 -27.26
N TYR A 185 -40.12 -16.75 -26.62
CA TYR A 185 -39.93 -17.32 -25.28
C TYR A 185 -40.89 -16.69 -24.27
N SER A 186 -41.00 -15.35 -24.24
CA SER A 186 -41.95 -14.63 -23.38
C SER A 186 -43.44 -14.89 -23.69
N ARG A 187 -43.76 -15.60 -24.78
CA ARG A 187 -45.13 -16.06 -25.11
C ARG A 187 -45.34 -17.55 -24.86
N SER A 188 -44.28 -18.31 -24.60
CA SER A 188 -44.32 -19.76 -24.50
C SER A 188 -44.96 -20.24 -23.20
N ASP A 189 -45.61 -21.40 -23.25
CA ASP A 189 -46.16 -22.06 -22.06
C ASP A 189 -45.07 -22.36 -21.01
N ILE A 190 -43.82 -22.53 -21.42
CA ILE A 190 -42.66 -22.74 -20.54
C ILE A 190 -42.40 -21.50 -19.67
N ALA A 191 -42.44 -20.31 -20.27
CA ALA A 191 -42.31 -19.06 -19.52
C ALA A 191 -43.51 -18.86 -18.59
N ALA A 192 -44.73 -19.10 -19.07
CA ALA A 192 -45.93 -19.00 -18.24
C ALA A 192 -45.95 -20.00 -17.07
N GLU A 193 -45.45 -21.23 -17.27
CA GLU A 193 -45.31 -22.23 -16.20
C GLU A 193 -44.31 -21.74 -15.13
N ILE A 194 -43.17 -21.19 -15.53
CA ILE A 194 -42.15 -20.67 -14.62
C ILE A 194 -42.65 -19.41 -13.89
N ASP A 195 -43.26 -18.46 -14.59
CA ASP A 195 -43.82 -17.26 -13.97
C ASP A 195 -44.99 -17.61 -13.02
N SER A 196 -45.79 -18.62 -13.34
CA SER A 196 -46.81 -19.14 -12.42
C SER A 196 -46.20 -19.79 -11.16
N LYS A 197 -45.06 -20.49 -11.29
CA LYS A 197 -44.34 -21.05 -10.14
C LYS A 197 -43.74 -19.97 -9.25
N VAL A 198 -43.23 -18.89 -9.85
CA VAL A 198 -42.74 -17.71 -9.11
C VAL A 198 -43.89 -16.96 -8.44
N GLY A 199 -44.98 -16.68 -9.15
CA GLY A 199 -46.16 -15.99 -8.60
C GLY A 199 -46.95 -16.77 -7.54
N ASN A 200 -46.77 -18.10 -7.48
CA ASN A 200 -47.28 -18.94 -6.40
C ASN A 200 -46.35 -18.99 -5.17
N VAL A 201 -45.11 -18.48 -5.27
CA VAL A 201 -44.32 -18.16 -4.07
C VAL A 201 -44.92 -16.88 -3.48
N LYS A 202 -45.76 -17.05 -2.47
CA LYS A 202 -46.33 -15.92 -1.72
C LYS A 202 -45.22 -15.01 -1.18
N ASP A 203 -45.51 -13.71 -1.16
CA ASP A 203 -44.58 -12.66 -0.73
C ASP A 203 -43.93 -12.95 0.64
N GLU A 204 -42.71 -12.44 0.81
CA GLU A 204 -41.90 -12.56 2.04
C GLU A 204 -42.66 -12.07 3.29
N THR A 205 -43.68 -11.21 3.11
CA THR A 205 -44.52 -10.67 4.18
C THR A 205 -45.30 -11.73 4.95
N GLU A 206 -45.86 -12.79 4.34
CA GLU A 206 -46.54 -13.85 5.12
C GLU A 206 -45.54 -14.61 6.02
N TYR A 207 -44.32 -14.84 5.53
CA TYR A 207 -43.26 -15.53 6.27
C TYR A 207 -42.72 -14.69 7.45
N PHE A 208 -42.53 -13.38 7.25
CA PHE A 208 -42.10 -12.48 8.33
C PHE A 208 -43.21 -12.06 9.30
N ASN A 209 -44.48 -12.05 8.87
CA ASN A 209 -45.62 -11.81 9.76
C ASN A 209 -45.96 -13.02 10.64
N GLY A 210 -45.51 -14.22 10.27
CA GLY A 210 -45.62 -15.43 11.10
C GLY A 210 -46.98 -16.12 11.06
N GLU A 211 -47.76 -15.94 9.99
CA GLU A 211 -49.06 -16.60 9.80
C GLU A 211 -48.93 -18.05 9.28
N THR A 212 -47.71 -18.48 8.93
CA THR A 212 -47.37 -19.88 8.60
C THR A 212 -46.68 -20.57 9.77
N ASP A 213 -47.37 -21.53 10.42
CA ASP A 213 -46.89 -22.28 11.60
C ASP A 213 -45.56 -23.03 11.36
N GLU A 214 -45.31 -23.51 10.13
CA GLU A 214 -44.04 -24.16 9.76
C GLU A 214 -42.97 -23.14 9.39
N LYS A 215 -42.48 -22.41 10.39
CA LYS A 215 -41.16 -21.77 10.31
C LYS A 215 -40.10 -22.80 9.97
N ASP A 216 -39.62 -22.79 8.72
CA ASP A 216 -38.58 -23.69 8.26
C ASP A 216 -37.32 -23.57 9.13
N GLN A 217 -37.09 -24.58 9.98
CA GLN A 217 -35.97 -24.64 10.93
C GLN A 217 -34.61 -24.61 10.20
N TYR A 218 -34.59 -25.02 8.93
CA TYR A 218 -33.40 -24.92 8.10
C TYR A 218 -33.06 -23.45 7.81
N TYR A 219 -34.06 -22.60 7.57
CA TYR A 219 -33.90 -21.16 7.32
C TYR A 219 -33.58 -20.34 8.58
N GLU A 220 -34.28 -20.55 9.70
CA GLU A 220 -33.98 -19.84 10.96
C GLU A 220 -32.51 -20.05 11.40
N ARG A 221 -31.92 -21.21 11.10
CA ARG A 221 -30.51 -21.49 11.39
C ARG A 221 -29.52 -20.59 10.64
N TYR A 222 -29.86 -20.10 9.45
CA TYR A 222 -29.03 -19.15 8.70
C TYR A 222 -29.28 -17.70 9.12
N VAL A 223 -30.54 -17.34 9.38
CA VAL A 223 -30.92 -16.01 9.87
C VAL A 223 -30.32 -15.73 11.26
N THR A 224 -30.24 -16.75 12.13
CA THR A 224 -29.68 -16.63 13.49
C THR A 224 -28.16 -16.86 13.60
N LEU A 225 -27.41 -16.83 12.49
CA LEU A 225 -25.97 -17.18 12.48
C LEU A 225 -25.12 -16.13 13.22
N VAL A 226 -24.71 -16.43 14.44
CA VAL A 226 -24.03 -15.47 15.33
C VAL A 226 -22.56 -15.29 14.93
N LYS A 227 -22.23 -14.10 14.39
CA LYS A 227 -20.85 -13.69 14.09
C LYS A 227 -19.96 -13.62 15.33
N VAL A 228 -18.65 -13.78 15.14
CA VAL A 228 -17.67 -13.78 16.24
C VAL A 228 -17.39 -12.38 16.76
N ASN A 229 -17.26 -12.22 18.08
CA ASN A 229 -16.92 -10.94 18.73
C ASN A 229 -15.63 -10.30 18.15
N TYR A 230 -15.60 -8.97 18.06
CA TYR A 230 -14.47 -8.19 17.53
C TYR A 230 -13.10 -8.58 18.13
N PHE A 231 -13.00 -8.84 19.44
CA PHE A 231 -11.75 -9.30 20.08
C PHE A 231 -11.23 -10.63 19.51
N VAL A 232 -12.11 -11.55 19.11
CA VAL A 232 -11.71 -12.83 18.49
C VAL A 232 -11.28 -12.62 17.04
N GLN A 233 -11.94 -11.70 16.32
CA GLN A 233 -11.51 -11.26 14.98
C GLN A 233 -10.09 -10.67 15.06
N PHE A 234 -9.88 -9.69 15.94
CA PHE A 234 -8.59 -9.04 16.18
C PHE A 234 -7.49 -10.05 16.54
N TYR A 235 -7.73 -10.95 17.51
CA TYR A 235 -6.75 -11.98 17.89
C TYR A 235 -6.36 -12.89 16.71
N TRP A 236 -7.32 -13.26 15.86
CA TRP A 236 -7.03 -14.07 14.68
C TRP A 236 -6.22 -13.30 13.63
N LEU A 237 -6.58 -12.04 13.37
CA LEU A 237 -5.92 -11.18 12.39
C LEU A 237 -4.49 -10.83 12.83
N MET A 238 -4.27 -10.58 14.13
CA MET A 238 -2.95 -10.43 14.74
C MET A 238 -2.10 -11.69 14.56
N TRP A 239 -2.65 -12.88 14.86
CA TRP A 239 -1.95 -14.14 14.62
C TRP A 239 -1.65 -14.37 13.12
N ARG A 240 -2.54 -13.96 12.22
CA ARG A 240 -2.34 -14.01 10.76
C ARG A 240 -1.17 -13.15 10.33
N ASN A 241 -1.05 -11.92 10.85
CA ASN A 241 0.09 -11.02 10.56
C ASN A 241 1.43 -11.66 10.98
N VAL A 242 1.49 -12.28 12.16
CA VAL A 242 2.69 -13.02 12.61
C VAL A 242 3.01 -14.22 11.71
N GLN A 243 2.02 -14.94 11.17
CA GLN A 243 2.29 -16.01 10.20
C GLN A 243 2.74 -15.47 8.83
N ALA A 244 2.21 -14.33 8.38
CA ALA A 244 2.65 -13.69 7.14
C ALA A 244 4.13 -13.27 7.22
N LEU A 245 4.54 -12.65 8.33
CA LEU A 245 5.92 -12.27 8.60
C LEU A 245 6.88 -13.48 8.52
N LYS A 246 6.55 -14.57 9.22
CA LYS A 246 7.37 -15.81 9.21
C LYS A 246 7.53 -16.42 7.82
N ARG A 247 6.64 -16.13 6.88
CA ARG A 247 6.65 -16.66 5.51
C ARG A 247 7.40 -15.75 4.52
N ASN A 248 7.37 -14.43 4.75
CA ASN A 248 7.85 -13.41 3.82
C ASN A 248 8.93 -12.49 4.45
N TYR A 249 9.69 -13.00 5.43
CA TYR A 249 10.65 -12.20 6.21
C TYR A 249 11.73 -11.49 5.39
N SER A 250 12.03 -11.98 4.17
CA SER A 250 13.12 -11.47 3.32
C SER A 250 12.97 -9.99 2.94
N ILE A 251 11.73 -9.50 2.77
CA ILE A 251 11.45 -8.08 2.48
C ILE A 251 11.82 -7.22 3.69
N TRP A 252 11.38 -7.64 4.89
CA TRP A 252 11.59 -6.94 6.15
C TRP A 252 13.08 -6.89 6.53
N ILE A 253 13.83 -7.97 6.25
CA ILE A 253 15.30 -7.97 6.43
C ILE A 253 15.99 -7.02 5.44
N ALA A 254 15.52 -6.94 4.19
CA ALA A 254 16.10 -6.01 3.21
C ALA A 254 15.83 -4.54 3.57
N GLU A 255 14.62 -4.22 4.01
CA GLU A 255 14.23 -2.89 4.51
C GLU A 255 15.05 -2.50 5.77
N PHE A 256 15.24 -3.43 6.72
CA PHE A 256 16.08 -3.19 7.89
C PHE A 256 17.54 -2.88 7.51
N PHE A 257 18.15 -3.67 6.62
CA PHE A 257 19.52 -3.39 6.17
C PHE A 257 19.63 -2.09 5.37
N LEU A 258 18.60 -1.72 4.59
CA LEU A 258 18.54 -0.44 3.90
C LEU A 258 18.51 0.73 4.89
N LEU A 259 17.70 0.66 5.95
CA LEU A 259 17.64 1.68 7.00
C LEU A 259 19.00 1.83 7.72
N MET A 260 19.66 0.73 8.09
CA MET A 260 20.99 0.79 8.71
C MET A 260 22.05 1.37 7.76
N PHE A 261 21.98 1.04 6.47
CA PHE A 261 22.89 1.57 5.45
C PHE A 261 22.68 3.07 5.21
N VAL A 262 21.43 3.55 5.18
CA VAL A 262 21.11 4.98 5.13
C VAL A 262 21.62 5.70 6.39
N GLY A 263 21.44 5.13 7.58
CA GLY A 263 21.98 5.71 8.82
C GLY A 263 23.51 5.87 8.81
N LEU A 264 24.23 4.91 8.23
CA LEU A 264 25.68 5.01 8.02
C LEU A 264 26.05 6.11 7.01
N ILE A 265 25.31 6.24 5.90
CA ILE A 265 25.52 7.31 4.92
C ILE A 265 25.30 8.69 5.56
N ILE A 266 24.25 8.83 6.37
CA ILE A 266 23.91 10.10 7.04
C ILE A 266 24.95 10.48 8.09
N SER A 267 25.41 9.55 8.93
CA SER A 267 26.19 9.90 10.13
C SER A 267 27.71 10.04 9.90
N VAL A 268 28.32 9.20 9.07
CA VAL A 268 29.79 9.17 8.91
C VAL A 268 30.39 10.50 8.40
N PRO A 269 29.75 11.28 7.51
CA PRO A 269 30.27 12.59 7.09
C PRO A 269 30.32 13.66 8.19
N TYR A 270 29.57 13.52 9.28
CA TYR A 270 29.49 14.47 10.39
C TYR A 270 30.32 14.04 11.61
N HIS A 271 31.08 12.94 11.50
CA HIS A 271 31.95 12.45 12.56
C HIS A 271 33.04 13.49 12.91
N GLY A 272 33.17 13.83 14.20
CA GLY A 272 34.14 14.81 14.72
C GLY A 272 33.67 16.27 14.73
N HIS A 273 32.52 16.59 14.11
CA HIS A 273 31.97 17.96 14.10
C HIS A 273 31.34 18.41 15.44
N PHE A 274 31.33 17.53 16.45
CA PHE A 274 30.78 17.80 17.79
C PHE A 274 31.87 17.90 18.88
N ASP A 275 33.14 17.68 18.54
CA ASP A 275 34.27 17.76 19.47
C ASP A 275 34.75 19.21 19.65
N GLU A 276 34.84 19.99 18.56
CA GLU A 276 35.13 21.43 18.54
C GLU A 276 34.09 22.12 17.64
N LEU A 277 33.08 22.79 18.22
CA LEU A 277 31.93 23.37 17.50
C LEU A 277 32.19 24.81 17.00
N ASP A 278 32.43 25.00 15.69
CA ASP A 278 32.51 26.33 15.04
C ASP A 278 31.13 26.81 14.54
N GLN A 279 31.05 28.11 14.21
CA GLN A 279 29.94 28.78 13.53
C GLN A 279 29.56 28.15 12.18
N ARG A 280 30.45 27.36 11.56
CA ARG A 280 30.16 26.53 10.38
C ARG A 280 29.31 25.32 10.73
N ASP A 281 29.60 24.69 11.87
CA ASP A 281 28.99 23.44 12.29
C ASP A 281 27.56 23.60 12.75
N ILE A 282 27.12 24.81 13.09
CA ILE A 282 25.70 25.17 13.24
C ILE A 282 24.87 24.73 12.00
N GLN A 283 25.43 24.85 10.79
CA GLN A 283 24.78 24.36 9.56
C GLN A 283 24.86 22.83 9.44
N ASN A 284 26.00 22.23 9.80
CA ASN A 284 26.24 20.80 9.70
C ASN A 284 25.35 20.01 10.68
N VAL A 285 25.26 20.45 11.93
CA VAL A 285 24.42 19.85 12.98
C VAL A 285 22.94 19.91 12.60
N GLU A 286 22.41 21.10 12.25
CA GLU A 286 20.99 21.21 11.86
C GLU A 286 20.68 20.40 10.59
N GLY A 287 21.63 20.31 9.65
CA GLY A 287 21.55 19.45 8.48
C GLY A 287 21.44 17.96 8.83
N LEU A 288 22.30 17.46 9.73
CA LEU A 288 22.25 16.09 10.24
C LEU A 288 20.92 15.78 10.95
N LEU A 289 20.46 16.68 11.82
CA LEU A 289 19.20 16.55 12.55
C LEU A 289 17.99 16.49 11.60
N TYR A 290 17.94 17.41 10.62
CA TYR A 290 16.93 17.41 9.58
C TYR A 290 16.93 16.12 8.76
N LEU A 291 18.10 15.66 8.29
CA LEU A 291 18.21 14.44 7.47
C LEU A 291 17.78 13.20 8.27
N THR A 292 18.12 13.14 9.56
CA THR A 292 17.72 12.05 10.46
C THR A 292 16.19 11.95 10.57
N ILE A 293 15.49 13.06 10.81
CA ILE A 293 14.02 13.09 10.87
C ILE A 293 13.40 12.78 9.50
N THR A 294 13.91 13.41 8.45
CA THR A 294 13.34 13.33 7.09
C THR A 294 13.43 11.92 6.51
N GLU A 295 14.58 11.26 6.63
CA GLU A 295 14.75 9.87 6.20
C GLU A 295 14.03 8.87 7.13
N THR A 296 13.90 9.16 8.44
CA THR A 296 13.03 8.36 9.33
C THR A 296 11.57 8.41 8.84
N ILE A 297 11.09 9.57 8.41
CA ILE A 297 9.71 9.70 7.91
C ILE A 297 9.57 9.00 6.55
N PHE A 298 10.43 9.31 5.58
CA PHE A 298 10.34 8.74 4.23
C PHE A 298 10.54 7.22 4.17
N LEU A 299 11.51 6.63 4.88
CA LEU A 299 11.74 5.18 4.82
C LEU A 299 10.59 4.36 5.41
N PHE A 300 9.93 4.86 6.45
CA PHE A 300 8.75 4.21 7.03
C PHE A 300 7.49 4.39 6.18
N ILE A 301 7.33 5.56 5.54
CA ILE A 301 6.39 5.78 4.45
C ILE A 301 6.60 4.68 3.40
N TYR A 302 7.76 4.63 2.74
CA TYR A 302 8.06 3.69 1.65
C TYR A 302 7.84 2.20 2.00
N ALA A 303 8.13 1.77 3.24
CA ALA A 303 7.91 0.40 3.70
C ALA A 303 6.42 -0.01 3.81
N VAL A 304 5.54 0.92 4.22
CA VAL A 304 4.09 0.65 4.25
C VAL A 304 3.55 0.39 2.86
N PHE A 305 4.01 1.16 1.87
CA PHE A 305 3.52 1.09 0.50
C PHE A 305 3.88 -0.19 -0.24
N ILE A 306 5.08 -0.73 -0.05
CA ILE A 306 5.45 -2.01 -0.66
C ILE A 306 4.57 -3.17 -0.12
N THR A 307 3.95 -2.99 1.06
CA THR A 307 3.26 -4.07 1.79
C THR A 307 1.72 -3.93 1.80
N PHE A 308 1.17 -2.80 2.25
CA PHE A 308 -0.26 -2.65 2.56
C PHE A 308 -1.23 -2.72 1.37
N PRO A 309 -1.00 -2.07 0.21
CA PRO A 309 -1.92 -2.13 -0.93
C PRO A 309 -2.06 -3.55 -1.49
N SER A 310 -1.03 -4.40 -1.35
CA SER A 310 -1.12 -5.82 -1.71
C SER A 310 -2.15 -6.60 -0.86
N GLU A 311 -2.50 -6.08 0.32
CA GLU A 311 -3.53 -6.63 1.20
C GLU A 311 -4.91 -5.94 1.03
N VAL A 312 -5.01 -4.74 0.45
CA VAL A 312 -6.29 -4.01 0.32
C VAL A 312 -7.34 -4.77 -0.52
N PRO A 313 -7.04 -5.34 -1.70
CA PRO A 313 -8.00 -6.19 -2.43
C PRO A 313 -8.39 -7.46 -1.66
N ILE A 314 -7.51 -7.95 -0.78
CA ILE A 314 -7.81 -9.09 0.09
C ILE A 314 -8.76 -8.65 1.22
N LEU A 315 -8.49 -7.50 1.85
CA LEU A 315 -9.36 -6.87 2.85
C LEU A 315 -10.78 -6.67 2.29
N LEU A 316 -10.91 -5.98 1.16
CA LEU A 316 -12.21 -5.66 0.54
C LEU A 316 -13.00 -6.93 0.20
N ARG A 317 -12.34 -7.97 -0.32
CA ARG A 317 -13.00 -9.27 -0.58
C ARG A 317 -13.41 -10.00 0.69
N GLU A 318 -12.56 -10.00 1.72
CA GLU A 318 -12.82 -10.70 2.97
C GLU A 318 -13.91 -9.98 3.81
N THR A 319 -13.98 -8.63 3.78
CA THR A 319 -15.08 -7.85 4.40
C THR A 319 -16.38 -7.95 3.60
N ALA A 320 -16.36 -7.93 2.27
CA ALA A 320 -17.54 -8.16 1.43
C ALA A 320 -18.14 -9.57 1.64
N SER A 321 -17.30 -10.59 1.87
CA SER A 321 -17.76 -11.92 2.32
C SER A 321 -18.28 -11.97 3.76
N GLY A 322 -18.35 -10.82 4.45
CA GLY A 322 -18.92 -10.67 5.77
C GLY A 322 -18.11 -11.26 6.93
N LEU A 323 -16.85 -11.67 6.68
CA LEU A 323 -16.04 -12.49 7.57
C LEU A 323 -15.57 -11.77 8.84
N TYR A 324 -15.14 -10.52 8.68
CA TYR A 324 -14.70 -9.64 9.75
C TYR A 324 -14.99 -8.19 9.37
N SER A 325 -15.06 -7.30 10.35
CA SER A 325 -15.23 -5.86 10.11
C SER A 325 -13.88 -5.17 9.89
N PRO A 326 -13.82 -4.02 9.18
CA PRO A 326 -12.57 -3.31 8.91
C PRO A 326 -11.78 -2.91 10.17
N LEU A 327 -12.47 -2.51 11.25
CA LEU A 327 -11.83 -2.01 12.48
C LEU A 327 -10.88 -3.03 13.15
N PRO A 328 -11.30 -4.29 13.46
CA PRO A 328 -10.38 -5.34 13.91
C PRO A 328 -9.17 -5.59 13.01
N TYR A 329 -9.32 -5.46 11.68
CA TYR A 329 -8.20 -5.61 10.76
C TYR A 329 -7.21 -4.45 10.90
N TYR A 330 -7.70 -3.21 10.82
CA TYR A 330 -6.87 -2.01 10.93
C TYR A 330 -6.10 -1.97 12.25
N LEU A 331 -6.79 -2.16 13.38
CA LEU A 331 -6.15 -2.25 14.70
C LEU A 331 -5.13 -3.40 14.78
N SER A 332 -5.41 -4.55 14.16
CA SER A 332 -4.45 -5.67 14.14
C SER A 332 -3.21 -5.41 13.29
N LYS A 333 -3.27 -4.46 12.34
CA LYS A 333 -2.11 -4.01 11.55
C LYS A 333 -1.31 -2.95 12.30
N MET A 334 -1.97 -1.91 12.82
CA MET A 334 -1.28 -0.84 13.55
C MET A 334 -0.49 -1.40 14.74
N ILE A 335 -1.14 -2.21 15.58
CA ILE A 335 -0.49 -2.84 16.75
C ILE A 335 0.59 -3.86 16.34
N PHE A 336 0.50 -4.44 15.13
CA PHE A 336 1.52 -5.35 14.61
C PHE A 336 2.78 -4.61 14.11
N TRP A 337 2.67 -3.34 13.72
CA TRP A 337 3.80 -2.51 13.28
C TRP A 337 4.49 -1.74 14.42
N ILE A 338 3.80 -1.41 15.52
CA ILE A 338 4.42 -0.71 16.68
C ILE A 338 5.76 -1.35 17.12
N PRO A 339 5.91 -2.68 17.26
CA PRO A 339 7.20 -3.28 17.61
C PRO A 339 8.33 -2.97 16.62
N ARG A 340 8.01 -2.90 15.31
CA ARG A 340 8.95 -2.50 14.26
C ARG A 340 9.30 -1.01 14.39
N ALA A 341 8.28 -0.16 14.51
CA ALA A 341 8.40 1.29 14.67
C ALA A 341 9.03 1.72 16.01
N VAL A 342 9.39 0.78 16.89
CA VAL A 342 10.25 0.99 18.07
C VAL A 342 11.65 0.44 17.83
N ILE A 343 11.77 -0.83 17.39
CA ILE A 343 13.07 -1.51 17.26
C ILE A 343 13.93 -0.90 16.15
N GLU A 344 13.36 -0.66 14.98
CA GLU A 344 14.11 -0.18 13.82
C GLU A 344 14.60 1.28 14.01
N PRO A 345 13.78 2.25 14.49
CA PRO A 345 14.27 3.59 14.82
C PRO A 345 15.25 3.60 16.00
N THR A 346 15.10 2.72 16.99
CA THR A 346 16.07 2.61 18.10
C THR A 346 17.45 2.24 17.59
N LEU A 347 17.56 1.28 16.66
CA LEU A 347 18.84 0.87 16.10
C LEU A 347 19.43 1.94 15.17
N PHE A 348 18.59 2.59 14.37
CA PHE A 348 18.98 3.69 13.47
C PHE A 348 19.50 4.90 14.23
N THR A 349 18.76 5.38 15.24
CA THR A 349 19.15 6.53 16.06
C THR A 349 20.39 6.24 16.91
N THR A 350 20.50 5.04 17.50
CA THR A 350 21.71 4.65 18.26
C THR A 350 22.95 4.66 17.36
N LEU A 351 22.83 4.19 16.12
CA LEU A 351 23.92 4.21 15.14
C LEU A 351 24.34 5.64 14.77
N ILE A 352 23.37 6.53 14.49
CA ILE A 352 23.66 7.94 14.17
C ILE A 352 24.28 8.66 15.37
N PHE A 353 23.71 8.50 16.56
CA PHE A 353 24.14 9.18 17.79
C PHE A 353 25.59 8.84 18.16
N LEU A 354 25.98 7.56 18.04
CA LEU A 354 27.33 7.11 18.34
C LEU A 354 28.37 7.44 17.27
N ILE A 355 27.97 7.53 15.98
CA ILE A 355 28.91 7.83 14.89
C ILE A 355 29.13 9.33 14.73
N ALA A 356 28.07 10.14 14.83
CA ALA A 356 28.19 11.59 14.77
C ALA A 356 28.85 12.18 16.03
N GLY A 357 28.55 11.63 17.21
CA GLY A 357 29.04 12.15 18.50
C GLY A 357 28.08 13.16 19.13
N LEU A 358 26.78 12.91 19.08
CA LEU A 358 25.76 13.84 19.59
C LEU A 358 25.84 14.01 21.13
N HIS A 359 25.68 15.25 21.60
CA HIS A 359 25.72 15.61 23.03
C HIS A 359 24.44 15.20 23.78
N GLY A 360 24.47 15.25 25.12
CA GLY A 360 23.35 14.92 26.01
C GLY A 360 23.36 13.50 26.58
N GLY A 361 24.29 12.64 26.17
CA GLY A 361 24.50 11.31 26.75
C GLY A 361 23.25 10.41 26.70
N PHE A 362 23.03 9.60 27.75
CA PHE A 362 21.90 8.65 27.77
C PHE A 362 20.51 9.33 27.75
N MET A 363 20.35 10.48 28.41
CA MET A 363 19.07 11.19 28.43
C MET A 363 18.80 11.89 27.09
N GLY A 364 19.82 12.51 26.49
CA GLY A 364 19.75 13.04 25.12
C GLY A 364 19.39 11.94 24.11
N TRP A 365 20.10 10.82 24.14
CA TRP A 365 19.79 9.64 23.31
C TRP A 365 18.36 9.13 23.50
N LEU A 366 17.86 9.08 24.74
CA LEU A 366 16.50 8.61 25.03
C LEU A 366 15.44 9.56 24.46
N GLY A 367 15.63 10.88 24.58
CA GLY A 367 14.77 11.88 23.97
C GLY A 367 14.82 11.84 22.43
N PHE A 368 16.02 11.79 21.86
CA PHE A 368 16.28 11.70 20.42
C PHE A 368 15.59 10.48 19.81
N ASN A 369 15.77 9.30 20.41
CA ASN A 369 15.11 8.06 20.00
C ASN A 369 13.59 8.16 20.16
N PHE A 370 13.07 8.73 21.25
CA PHE A 370 11.62 8.93 21.45
C PHE A 370 10.99 9.79 20.34
N VAL A 371 11.62 10.89 19.95
CA VAL A 371 11.15 11.74 18.83
C VAL A 371 11.15 10.95 17.51
N CYS A 372 12.21 10.20 17.20
CA CYS A 372 12.26 9.37 15.98
C CYS A 372 11.24 8.22 16.00
N ILE A 373 10.95 7.61 17.15
CA ILE A 373 9.89 6.61 17.31
C ILE A 373 8.51 7.25 17.04
N LEU A 374 8.24 8.46 17.53
CA LEU A 374 7.01 9.18 17.20
C LEU A 374 6.92 9.46 15.70
N CYS A 375 7.99 9.95 15.08
CA CYS A 375 8.05 10.22 13.63
C CYS A 375 7.85 8.95 12.79
N ALA A 376 8.42 7.81 13.20
CA ALA A 376 8.20 6.52 12.54
C ALA A 376 6.75 6.02 12.71
N ASN A 377 6.12 6.21 13.86
CA ASN A 377 4.70 5.84 14.04
C ASN A 377 3.77 6.77 13.25
N TYR A 378 4.04 8.08 13.19
CA TYR A 378 3.38 9.02 12.28
C TYR A 378 3.53 8.59 10.82
N ALA A 379 4.74 8.24 10.38
CA ALA A 379 5.01 7.78 9.01
C ALA A 379 4.27 6.49 8.66
N ASN A 380 4.17 5.53 9.59
CA ASN A 380 3.34 4.34 9.43
C ASN A 380 1.86 4.69 9.35
N ALA A 381 1.37 5.60 10.21
CA ALA A 381 -0.02 6.04 10.23
C ALA A 381 -0.39 6.71 8.90
N TYR A 382 0.32 7.78 8.53
CA TYR A 382 0.27 8.44 7.22
C TYR A 382 0.23 7.36 6.11
N GLY A 383 1.21 6.45 6.07
CA GLY A 383 1.28 5.35 5.11
C GLY A 383 0.02 4.46 4.96
N SER A 384 -0.76 4.30 6.04
CA SER A 384 -1.73 3.21 6.20
C SER A 384 -3.05 3.41 5.47
N PHE A 385 -3.58 4.62 5.53
CA PHE A 385 -4.74 5.00 4.72
C PHE A 385 -4.26 5.99 3.63
N LEU A 386 -2.95 6.36 3.54
CA LEU A 386 -2.31 6.75 2.26
C LEU A 386 -2.55 5.61 1.24
N SER A 387 -2.26 4.36 1.61
CA SER A 387 -2.45 3.16 0.78
C SER A 387 -3.93 2.78 0.50
N ALA A 388 -4.91 3.67 0.78
CA ALA A 388 -6.33 3.25 0.86
C ALA A 388 -7.45 4.26 0.51
N THR A 389 -7.21 5.50 0.02
CA THR A 389 -8.29 6.23 -0.73
C THR A 389 -8.37 5.79 -2.19
N PHE A 390 -7.26 5.30 -2.73
CA PHE A 390 -7.04 5.18 -4.16
C PHE A 390 -6.59 3.76 -4.53
N ASN A 391 -6.73 3.41 -5.81
CA ASN A 391 -6.66 2.02 -6.29
C ASN A 391 -5.39 1.68 -7.10
N SER A 392 -4.51 2.66 -7.32
CA SER A 392 -3.25 2.56 -8.07
C SER A 392 -2.10 3.00 -7.17
N MET A 393 -0.88 2.53 -7.45
CA MET A 393 0.34 2.90 -6.72
C MET A 393 1.05 4.11 -7.32
N GLU A 394 0.72 4.43 -8.56
CA GLU A 394 1.47 5.35 -9.41
C GLU A 394 0.85 6.75 -9.37
N THR A 395 -0.47 6.83 -9.21
CA THR A 395 -1.18 8.07 -8.81
C THR A 395 -0.73 8.54 -7.41
N ALA A 396 -0.01 7.70 -6.67
CA ALA A 396 0.21 7.84 -5.25
C ALA A 396 1.35 8.79 -4.92
N ALA A 397 2.57 8.40 -5.31
CA ALA A 397 3.75 9.24 -5.25
C ALA A 397 3.50 10.63 -5.83
N LEU A 398 2.76 10.66 -6.95
CA LEU A 398 2.42 11.87 -7.67
C LEU A 398 1.50 12.84 -6.88
N VAL A 399 0.73 12.33 -5.91
CA VAL A 399 -0.18 13.13 -5.09
C VAL A 399 0.40 13.53 -3.73
N SER A 400 1.23 12.73 -3.05
CA SER A 400 1.85 13.19 -1.78
C SER A 400 3.01 14.15 -1.96
N VAL A 401 3.85 13.97 -2.99
CA VAL A 401 5.08 14.77 -3.18
C VAL A 401 4.87 16.28 -3.03
N PRO A 402 3.79 16.91 -3.55
CA PRO A 402 3.49 18.31 -3.27
C PRO A 402 3.23 18.65 -1.78
N PHE A 403 2.56 17.77 -1.03
CA PHE A 403 2.31 17.96 0.42
C PHE A 403 3.57 17.71 1.24
N GLU A 404 4.38 16.71 0.87
CA GLU A 404 5.68 16.42 1.49
C GLU A 404 6.68 17.54 1.22
N LEU A 405 6.68 18.14 0.02
CA LEU A 405 7.46 19.32 -0.31
C LEU A 405 7.04 20.54 0.51
N VAL A 406 5.74 20.77 0.73
CA VAL A 406 5.27 21.81 1.65
C VAL A 406 5.70 21.48 3.09
N GLY A 407 5.55 20.23 3.53
CA GLY A 407 5.93 19.79 4.87
C GLY A 407 7.42 20.00 5.18
N THR A 408 8.29 19.62 4.25
CA THR A 408 9.75 19.79 4.35
C THR A 408 10.17 21.25 4.21
N MET A 409 9.55 22.04 3.33
CA MET A 409 9.87 23.47 3.18
C MET A 409 9.52 24.29 4.44
N PHE A 410 8.42 23.98 5.13
CA PHE A 410 8.01 24.62 6.38
C PHE A 410 8.60 23.95 7.65
N SER A 411 9.65 23.12 7.52
CA SER A 411 10.36 22.50 8.66
C SER A 411 11.17 23.48 9.51
N GLY A 412 11.76 24.51 8.89
CA GLY A 412 12.63 25.50 9.52
C GLY A 412 14.02 25.64 8.89
N LEU A 413 14.53 24.58 8.23
CA LEU A 413 15.84 24.62 7.58
C LEU A 413 15.83 25.40 6.25
N TYR A 414 14.83 25.15 5.40
CA TYR A 414 14.69 25.78 4.08
C TYR A 414 14.16 27.24 4.14
N LEU A 415 13.27 27.52 5.09
CA LEU A 415 12.68 28.84 5.32
C LEU A 415 12.74 29.17 6.81
N ASN A 416 13.33 30.33 7.14
CA ASN A 416 13.36 30.83 8.50
C ASN A 416 11.93 31.17 8.97
N LEU A 417 11.44 30.46 9.98
CA LEU A 417 10.04 30.51 10.42
C LEU A 417 9.63 31.83 11.10
N ALA A 418 10.60 32.67 11.49
CA ALA A 418 10.35 34.02 11.99
C ALA A 418 10.15 35.05 10.84
N SER A 419 10.61 34.75 9.63
CA SER A 419 10.47 35.61 8.43
C SER A 419 9.23 35.30 7.59
N VAL A 420 8.54 34.19 7.85
CA VAL A 420 7.38 33.72 7.09
C VAL A 420 6.17 34.63 7.32
N SER A 421 5.57 35.10 6.21
CA SER A 421 4.35 35.92 6.21
C SER A 421 3.22 35.29 7.05
N PRO A 422 2.53 36.05 7.93
CA PRO A 422 1.49 35.53 8.82
C PRO A 422 0.43 34.67 8.13
N TYR A 423 0.04 35.01 6.90
CA TYR A 423 -0.97 34.30 6.10
C TYR A 423 -0.58 32.87 5.70
N LEU A 424 0.72 32.54 5.69
CA LEU A 424 1.25 31.20 5.38
C LEU A 424 1.83 30.49 6.61
N SER A 425 2.03 31.23 7.71
CA SER A 425 2.74 30.79 8.91
C SER A 425 2.10 29.59 9.64
N TRP A 426 0.83 29.30 9.33
CA TRP A 426 0.07 28.15 9.86
C TRP A 426 0.44 26.81 9.20
N LEU A 427 1.00 26.81 7.99
CA LEU A 427 1.33 25.58 7.25
C LEU A 427 2.36 24.72 7.99
N ARG A 428 3.23 25.33 8.82
CA ARG A 428 4.15 24.61 9.72
C ARG A 428 3.41 23.59 10.59
N TYR A 429 2.22 23.95 11.11
CA TYR A 429 1.50 23.14 12.10
C TYR A 429 0.81 21.89 11.51
N ILE A 430 0.82 21.73 10.19
CA ILE A 430 0.38 20.52 9.49
C ILE A 430 1.56 19.58 9.19
N SER A 431 2.80 20.08 9.25
CA SER A 431 3.99 19.30 8.90
C SER A 431 4.46 18.41 10.05
N GLY A 432 4.39 17.09 9.86
CA GLY A 432 5.09 16.13 10.71
C GLY A 432 6.61 16.31 10.74
N PHE A 433 7.20 16.83 9.64
CA PHE A 433 8.62 17.15 9.56
C PHE A 433 8.98 18.32 10.49
N TYR A 434 8.16 19.39 10.54
CA TYR A 434 8.37 20.52 11.45
C TYR A 434 8.39 20.08 12.92
N TYR A 435 7.39 19.28 13.35
CA TYR A 435 7.35 18.81 14.73
C TYR A 435 8.51 17.88 15.08
N GLY A 436 8.95 17.03 14.15
CA GLY A 436 10.14 16.17 14.35
C GLY A 436 11.43 16.98 14.46
N VAL A 437 11.67 17.90 13.52
CA VAL A 437 12.88 18.73 13.48
C VAL A 437 12.95 19.69 14.66
N GLU A 438 11.90 20.47 14.95
CA GLU A 438 11.90 21.39 16.10
C GLU A 438 12.13 20.61 17.42
N SER A 439 11.53 19.42 17.59
CA SER A 439 11.71 18.63 18.83
C SER A 439 13.12 18.08 18.98
N ILE A 440 13.76 17.61 17.90
CA ILE A 440 15.12 17.05 17.96
C ILE A 440 16.18 18.14 18.05
N SER A 441 15.97 19.29 17.38
CA SER A 441 16.83 20.47 17.47
C SER A 441 16.75 21.11 18.86
N ILE A 442 15.57 21.20 19.50
CA ILE A 442 15.48 21.63 20.92
C ILE A 442 16.33 20.71 21.81
N LEU A 443 16.14 19.39 21.74
CA LEU A 443 16.90 18.44 22.56
C LEU A 443 18.42 18.53 22.36
N GLN A 444 18.87 18.80 21.12
CA GLN A 444 20.29 18.86 20.84
C GLN A 444 20.92 20.19 21.23
N TRP A 445 20.29 21.32 20.90
CA TRP A 445 20.84 22.65 21.17
C TRP A 445 20.71 23.06 22.64
N ASP A 446 19.67 22.63 23.36
CA ASP A 446 19.56 22.85 24.82
C ASP A 446 20.73 22.20 25.59
N SER A 447 21.31 21.12 25.06
CA SER A 447 22.48 20.45 25.63
C SER A 447 23.84 21.14 25.37
N ILE A 448 23.87 22.25 24.62
CA ILE A 448 25.10 22.92 24.16
C ILE A 448 25.22 24.31 24.81
N GLU A 449 25.99 24.37 25.91
CA GLU A 449 26.22 25.60 26.69
C GLU A 449 27.06 26.64 25.95
N THR A 450 28.08 26.21 25.19
CA THR A 450 29.03 27.10 24.50
C THR A 450 29.36 26.62 23.09
N ILE A 451 29.40 27.57 22.14
CA ILE A 451 29.85 27.39 20.75
C ILE A 451 31.03 28.34 20.52
N ASP A 452 32.10 27.86 19.88
CA ASP A 452 33.27 28.69 19.59
C ASP A 452 33.03 29.64 18.41
N CYS A 453 33.62 30.83 18.49
CA CYS A 453 33.49 31.86 17.47
C CYS A 453 34.81 32.08 16.71
N VAL A 454 35.04 31.30 15.65
CA VAL A 454 36.07 31.65 14.67
C VAL A 454 35.64 32.95 13.96
N VAL A 455 36.54 33.93 13.91
CA VAL A 455 36.27 35.22 13.25
C VAL A 455 36.26 35.02 11.74
N ILE A 456 35.07 34.81 11.18
CA ILE A 456 34.83 34.61 9.75
C ILE A 456 34.02 35.79 9.22
N ASP A 457 34.53 36.39 8.14
CA ASP A 457 33.97 37.62 7.61
C ASP A 457 32.50 37.45 7.21
N GLY A 458 31.63 38.29 7.78
CA GLY A 458 30.19 38.26 7.53
C GLY A 458 29.36 37.21 8.30
N MET A 459 29.93 36.43 9.23
CA MET A 459 29.15 35.51 10.08
C MET A 459 28.87 36.09 11.49
N PRO A 460 27.61 36.16 11.96
CA PRO A 460 27.30 36.53 13.34
C PRO A 460 27.79 35.44 14.30
N CYS A 461 28.60 35.83 15.30
CA CYS A 461 29.08 34.97 16.37
C CYS A 461 27.92 34.64 17.34
N ILE A 462 27.40 33.41 17.24
CA ILE A 462 26.39 32.84 18.14
C ILE A 462 27.12 31.98 19.17
N ARG A 463 26.80 32.14 20.46
CA ARG A 463 27.60 31.53 21.55
C ARG A 463 26.90 30.42 22.29
N THR A 464 25.57 30.31 22.19
CA THR A 464 24.76 29.36 22.96
C THR A 464 23.72 28.66 22.09
N GLY A 465 23.36 27.41 22.43
CA GLY A 465 22.32 26.68 21.70
C GLY A 465 20.94 27.36 21.64
N PRO A 466 20.43 27.97 22.73
CA PRO A 466 19.17 28.72 22.70
C PRO A 466 19.15 29.93 21.74
N GLU A 467 20.29 30.53 21.43
CA GLU A 467 20.40 31.55 20.37
C GLU A 467 20.27 30.93 18.97
N VAL A 468 20.77 29.70 18.75
CA VAL A 468 20.58 28.93 17.51
C VAL A 468 19.09 28.60 17.32
N LEU A 469 18.41 28.12 18.36
CA LEU A 469 16.97 27.84 18.31
C LEU A 469 16.15 29.08 17.91
N ARG A 470 16.42 30.22 18.55
CA ARG A 470 15.77 31.51 18.22
C ARG A 470 16.07 31.98 16.79
N ARG A 471 17.26 31.68 16.26
CA ARG A 471 17.62 32.00 14.87
C ARG A 471 16.77 31.25 13.85
N PHE A 472 16.45 29.98 14.07
CA PHE A 472 15.56 29.21 13.19
C PHE A 472 14.06 29.51 13.44
N GLY A 473 13.74 30.08 14.60
CA GLY A 473 12.38 30.44 15.00
C GLY A 473 11.70 29.38 15.86
N TYR A 474 12.49 28.55 16.56
CA TYR A 474 12.03 27.52 17.49
C TYR A 474 11.97 28.05 18.94
N ALA A 475 11.23 27.37 19.82
CA ALA A 475 11.18 27.67 21.25
C ALA A 475 11.03 26.43 22.15
N GLU A 476 11.76 26.37 23.27
CA GLU A 476 11.77 25.23 24.22
C GLU A 476 10.37 24.83 24.71
N GLU A 477 9.50 25.81 25.00
CA GLU A 477 8.09 25.60 25.40
C GLU A 477 7.30 24.73 24.40
N HIS A 478 7.75 24.65 23.15
CA HIS A 478 7.07 23.92 22.09
C HIS A 478 7.35 22.42 22.11
N PHE A 479 8.39 21.93 22.81
CA PHE A 479 8.77 20.51 22.80
C PHE A 479 7.60 19.56 23.13
N TRP A 480 6.93 19.75 24.26
CA TRP A 480 5.80 18.89 24.66
C TRP A 480 4.57 19.08 23.78
N ARG A 481 4.33 20.29 23.27
CA ARG A 481 3.28 20.57 22.29
C ARG A 481 3.54 19.82 20.99
N ASN A 482 4.79 19.79 20.53
CA ASN A 482 5.20 19.15 19.29
C ASN A 482 5.15 17.62 19.41
N CYS A 483 5.62 17.05 20.52
CA CYS A 483 5.43 15.62 20.81
C CYS A 483 3.94 15.23 20.87
N LEU A 484 3.09 16.06 21.48
CA LEU A 484 1.63 15.86 21.50
C LEU A 484 1.03 15.98 20.09
N CYS A 485 1.44 16.97 19.29
CA CYS A 485 0.98 17.15 17.92
C CYS A 485 1.39 15.99 17.02
N SER A 486 2.63 15.49 17.10
CA SER A 486 3.09 14.28 16.39
C SER A 486 2.35 13.00 16.82
N PHE A 487 1.83 12.96 18.05
CA PHE A 487 0.99 11.86 18.53
C PHE A 487 -0.47 11.98 18.08
N LEU A 488 -1.02 13.20 18.02
CA LEU A 488 -2.39 13.46 17.55
C LEU A 488 -2.52 13.42 16.02
N SER A 489 -1.46 13.80 15.29
CA SER A 489 -1.36 13.68 13.83
C SER A 489 -1.18 12.24 13.34
N ALA A 490 -0.99 11.27 14.25
CA ALA A 490 -1.10 9.84 13.97
C ALA A 490 -2.55 9.35 13.76
N THR A 491 -3.48 10.29 13.49
CA THR A 491 -4.81 10.03 12.92
C THR A 491 -4.99 10.90 11.66
N PHE A 492 -5.48 10.30 10.55
CA PHE A 492 -5.60 10.85 9.16
C PHE A 492 -4.34 10.72 8.23
N ASP A 493 -4.51 10.89 6.89
CA ASP A 493 -3.71 10.25 5.80
C ASP A 493 -3.79 10.90 4.34
N LYS A 494 -3.36 10.23 3.22
CA LYS A 494 -3.38 10.62 1.74
C LYS A 494 -2.78 9.61 0.62
N MET A 495 -1.51 9.59 0.10
CA MET A 495 -1.05 8.60 -0.98
C MET A 495 0.49 8.44 -1.33
N GLU A 496 1.14 7.24 -1.48
CA GLU A 496 2.53 6.96 -2.07
C GLU A 496 2.63 5.49 -2.66
N THR A 497 3.57 4.89 -3.47
CA THR A 497 5.05 4.97 -3.75
C THR A 497 5.53 4.81 -5.21
N ALA A 498 6.79 5.25 -5.48
CA ALA A 498 7.72 4.51 -6.38
C ALA A 498 9.24 4.46 -6.00
N ALA A 499 9.67 4.84 -4.78
CA ALA A 499 11.03 5.40 -4.55
C ALA A 499 12.23 4.46 -4.23
N LEU A 500 12.05 3.22 -3.75
CA LEU A 500 13.05 2.50 -2.90
C LEU A 500 14.48 2.29 -3.44
N ILE A 501 14.76 2.50 -4.73
CA ILE A 501 16.12 2.36 -5.31
C ILE A 501 16.80 3.71 -5.52
N SER A 502 16.07 4.82 -5.65
CA SER A 502 16.68 6.14 -5.86
C SER A 502 17.12 6.78 -4.54
N VAL A 503 16.39 6.55 -3.45
CA VAL A 503 16.61 7.18 -2.13
C VAL A 503 18.09 7.26 -1.69
N PRO A 504 18.91 6.18 -1.68
CA PRO A 504 20.29 6.29 -1.24
C PRO A 504 21.19 7.09 -2.20
N TYR A 505 20.84 7.16 -3.48
CA TYR A 505 21.54 7.97 -4.49
C TYR A 505 21.14 9.44 -4.38
N ASP A 506 19.84 9.72 -4.28
CA ASP A 506 19.28 11.06 -4.12
C ASP A 506 19.76 11.70 -2.81
N LEU A 507 19.80 10.93 -1.72
CA LEU A 507 20.31 11.37 -0.41
C LEU A 507 21.79 11.76 -0.43
N ILE A 508 22.66 10.95 -1.04
CA ILE A 508 24.08 11.30 -1.25
C ILE A 508 24.17 12.57 -2.11
N GLY A 509 23.33 12.68 -3.14
CA GLY A 509 23.25 13.87 -3.99
C GLY A 509 22.88 15.13 -3.22
N LEU A 510 21.83 15.07 -2.40
CA LEU A 510 21.33 16.17 -1.58
C LEU A 510 22.33 16.57 -0.49
N MET A 511 22.90 15.61 0.23
CA MET A 511 23.84 15.87 1.32
C MET A 511 25.09 16.63 0.83
N PHE A 512 25.66 16.22 -0.31
CA PHE A 512 26.79 16.91 -0.96
C PHE A 512 26.38 18.08 -1.87
N SER A 513 25.14 18.58 -1.79
CA SER A 513 24.70 19.77 -2.54
C SER A 513 25.31 21.08 -2.04
N GLY A 514 25.79 21.12 -0.79
CA GLY A 514 26.23 22.34 -0.08
C GLY A 514 25.18 22.95 0.85
N ILE A 515 23.92 22.50 0.79
CA ILE A 515 22.84 22.99 1.67
C ILE A 515 22.95 22.34 3.07
N TYR A 516 23.11 21.02 3.13
CA TYR A 516 23.06 20.22 4.36
C TYR A 516 24.41 20.02 5.07
N LEU A 517 25.49 20.03 4.29
CA LEU A 517 26.86 19.87 4.78
C LEU A 517 27.71 20.96 4.11
N ASN A 518 28.48 21.70 4.91
CA ASN A 518 29.38 22.71 4.37
C ASN A 518 30.56 22.04 3.65
N LEU A 519 30.65 22.24 2.33
CA LEU A 519 31.63 21.56 1.48
C LEU A 519 33.08 21.99 1.73
N ALA A 520 33.31 23.07 2.48
CA ALA A 520 34.64 23.49 2.92
C ALA A 520 35.10 22.79 4.22
N THR A 521 34.19 22.17 4.98
CA THR A 521 34.51 21.38 6.19
C THR A 521 34.32 19.87 5.99
N ALA A 522 33.68 19.45 4.90
CA ALA A 522 33.45 18.04 4.59
C ALA A 522 34.75 17.22 4.49
N PRO A 523 34.83 15.99 5.05
CA PRO A 523 36.05 15.20 5.09
C PRO A 523 36.67 14.92 3.69
N PRO A 524 37.99 15.02 3.51
CA PRO A 524 38.63 15.04 2.19
C PRO A 524 38.43 13.74 1.40
N TYR A 525 38.28 12.60 2.07
CA TYR A 525 38.02 11.29 1.46
C TYR A 525 36.61 11.16 0.84
N PHE A 526 35.66 12.01 1.24
CA PHE A 526 34.33 12.12 0.61
C PHE A 526 34.21 13.29 -0.36
N SER A 527 35.21 14.17 -0.47
CA SER A 527 35.17 15.40 -1.28
C SER A 527 34.98 15.18 -2.80
N TRP A 528 34.98 13.93 -3.27
CA TRP A 528 34.64 13.54 -4.64
C TRP A 528 33.14 13.31 -4.87
N LEU A 529 32.34 13.06 -3.83
CA LEU A 529 30.91 12.72 -3.95
C LEU A 529 30.06 13.88 -4.50
N ARG A 530 30.46 15.14 -4.27
CA ARG A 530 29.84 16.31 -4.94
C ARG A 530 29.89 16.21 -6.46
N TYR A 531 30.91 15.59 -7.05
CA TYR A 531 31.07 15.53 -8.51
C TYR A 531 30.15 14.50 -9.19
N ILE A 532 29.53 13.60 -8.44
CA ILE A 532 28.48 12.69 -8.94
C ILE A 532 27.06 13.21 -8.62
N SER A 533 26.94 14.29 -7.84
CA SER A 533 25.65 14.87 -7.46
C SER A 533 25.11 15.81 -8.55
N GLY A 534 23.98 15.43 -9.15
CA GLY A 534 23.22 16.35 -9.99
C GLY A 534 22.68 17.57 -9.23
N PHE A 535 22.35 17.39 -7.94
CA PHE A 535 21.89 18.48 -7.07
C PHE A 535 22.97 19.54 -6.87
N TYR A 536 24.22 19.14 -6.58
CA TYR A 536 25.36 20.07 -6.39
C TYR A 536 25.56 21.01 -7.58
N TYR A 537 25.61 20.46 -8.81
CA TYR A 537 25.78 21.29 -10.01
C TYR A 537 24.58 22.22 -10.24
N GLY A 538 23.35 21.76 -9.93
CA GLY A 538 22.15 22.59 -10.00
C GLY A 538 22.12 23.72 -8.96
N THR A 539 22.44 23.42 -7.69
CA THR A 539 22.46 24.40 -6.60
C THR A 539 23.58 25.41 -6.79
N GLU A 540 24.79 25.01 -7.20
CA GLU A 540 25.88 25.94 -7.53
C GLU A 540 25.49 26.84 -8.72
N CYS A 541 24.93 26.30 -9.82
CA CYS A 541 24.52 27.11 -10.96
C CYS A 541 23.42 28.13 -10.63
N ILE A 542 22.36 27.73 -9.91
CA ILE A 542 21.27 28.63 -9.52
C ILE A 542 21.76 29.67 -8.51
N SER A 543 22.60 29.26 -7.55
CA SER A 543 23.17 30.18 -6.57
C SER A 543 24.07 31.22 -7.23
N VAL A 544 24.97 30.81 -8.13
CA VAL A 544 25.83 31.73 -8.88
C VAL A 544 24.99 32.72 -9.69
N LEU A 545 23.99 32.26 -10.45
CA LEU A 545 23.13 33.13 -11.25
C LEU A 545 22.31 34.12 -10.40
N GLN A 546 21.88 33.72 -9.19
CA GLN A 546 21.11 34.57 -8.28
C GLN A 546 22.00 35.58 -7.52
N TRP A 547 23.17 35.16 -7.02
CA TRP A 547 24.00 35.97 -6.13
C TRP A 547 25.05 36.84 -6.83
N THR A 548 25.46 36.53 -8.07
CA THR A 548 26.36 37.41 -8.85
C THR A 548 25.75 38.78 -9.17
N LEU A 549 24.42 38.89 -9.14
CA LEU A 549 23.68 40.14 -9.38
C LEU A 549 23.33 40.90 -8.08
N VAL A 550 23.88 40.51 -6.93
CA VAL A 550 23.60 41.11 -5.61
C VAL A 550 24.84 41.82 -5.08
N ASP A 551 25.04 43.06 -5.52
CA ASP A 551 26.18 43.90 -5.12
C ASP A 551 26.18 44.25 -3.62
N THR A 552 25.00 44.51 -3.05
CA THR A 552 24.85 44.94 -1.64
C THR A 552 23.70 44.24 -0.93
N ILE A 553 23.96 43.81 0.30
CA ILE A 553 22.98 43.22 1.23
C ILE A 553 22.80 44.18 2.41
N ASN A 554 21.56 44.54 2.73
CA ASN A 554 21.24 45.47 3.81
C ASN A 554 21.43 44.82 5.18
N CYS A 555 22.56 45.14 5.83
CA CYS A 555 22.83 44.77 7.21
C CYS A 555 22.13 45.75 8.19
N VAL A 556 21.28 45.24 9.07
CA VAL A 556 20.82 46.00 10.25
C VAL A 556 21.96 46.02 11.27
N ASN A 557 22.42 47.20 11.66
CA ASN A 557 23.53 47.37 12.60
C ASN A 557 23.09 47.05 14.04
N ALA A 558 23.01 45.76 14.38
CA ALA A 558 23.16 45.29 15.74
C ALA A 558 24.66 45.26 16.09
N GLU A 559 25.03 45.82 17.26
CA GLU A 559 26.44 45.96 17.64
C GLU A 559 27.11 44.58 17.81
N GLY A 560 28.27 44.40 17.18
CA GLY A 560 29.11 43.20 17.34
C GLY A 560 28.86 42.03 16.39
N LEU A 561 27.89 42.10 15.46
CA LEU A 561 27.61 41.01 14.51
C LEU A 561 28.20 41.27 13.10
N PRO A 562 29.19 40.49 12.63
CA PRO A 562 29.60 40.50 11.23
C PRO A 562 28.45 40.07 10.31
N CYS A 563 28.27 40.77 9.20
CA CYS A 563 27.20 40.56 8.24
C CYS A 563 27.74 40.50 6.81
N ILE A 564 27.32 39.48 6.03
CA ILE A 564 27.72 39.32 4.62
C ILE A 564 27.16 40.49 3.81
N ARG A 565 28.04 41.31 3.21
CA ARG A 565 27.63 42.53 2.48
C ARG A 565 27.44 42.34 0.98
N THR A 566 27.97 41.26 0.39
CA THR A 566 27.98 41.03 -1.07
C THR A 566 27.56 39.59 -1.40
N GLY A 567 26.93 39.36 -2.56
CA GLY A 567 26.54 38.01 -3.00
C GLY A 567 27.73 37.05 -3.19
N ALA A 568 28.90 37.57 -3.57
CA ALA A 568 30.15 36.78 -3.63
C ALA A 568 30.57 36.20 -2.27
N GLY A 569 30.28 36.90 -1.16
CA GLY A 569 30.47 36.37 0.19
C GLY A 569 29.50 35.23 0.52
N VAL A 570 28.27 35.28 -0.02
CA VAL A 570 27.28 34.20 0.14
C VAL A 570 27.71 32.95 -0.64
N LEU A 571 28.21 33.10 -1.87
CA LEU A 571 28.75 31.98 -2.65
C LEU A 571 29.93 31.30 -1.92
N THR A 572 30.87 32.10 -1.42
CA THR A 572 32.02 31.61 -0.64
C THR A 572 31.58 30.85 0.62
N ARG A 573 30.50 31.28 1.31
CA ARG A 573 29.95 30.58 2.49
C ARG A 573 29.59 29.12 2.22
N PHE A 574 29.02 28.85 1.05
CA PHE A 574 28.58 27.50 0.63
C PHE A 574 29.68 26.71 -0.11
N GLY A 575 30.85 27.31 -0.34
CA GLY A 575 31.96 26.69 -1.10
C GLY A 575 31.75 26.70 -2.62
N TYR A 576 30.92 27.60 -3.14
CA TYR A 576 30.64 27.77 -4.58
C TYR A 576 31.57 28.80 -5.22
N GLU A 577 31.93 28.61 -6.50
CA GLU A 577 32.74 29.56 -7.27
C GLU A 577 32.03 29.98 -8.56
N GLU A 578 31.91 31.28 -8.80
CA GLU A 578 31.29 31.87 -10.01
C GLU A 578 31.83 31.29 -11.33
N LYS A 579 33.14 31.01 -11.37
CA LYS A 579 33.84 30.45 -12.54
C LYS A 579 33.37 29.03 -12.92
N ASN A 580 32.67 28.34 -12.03
CA ASN A 580 32.25 26.95 -12.22
C ASN A 580 30.97 26.81 -13.06
N PHE A 581 30.19 27.88 -13.26
CA PHE A 581 28.88 27.84 -13.94
C PHE A 581 28.88 27.01 -15.25
N TRP A 582 29.76 27.32 -16.19
CA TRP A 582 29.82 26.61 -17.48
C TRP A 582 30.32 25.16 -17.34
N ARG A 583 31.21 24.89 -16.38
CA ARG A 583 31.69 23.53 -16.06
C ARG A 583 30.53 22.69 -15.53
N ASN A 584 29.74 23.25 -14.62
CA ASN A 584 28.61 22.60 -13.98
C ASN A 584 27.48 22.32 -14.97
N CYS A 585 27.16 23.26 -15.86
CA CYS A 585 26.24 23.03 -16.98
C CYS A 585 26.72 21.89 -17.88
N ALA A 586 28.02 21.80 -18.21
CA ALA A 586 28.58 20.68 -18.97
C ALA A 586 28.53 19.34 -18.21
N CYS A 587 28.77 19.35 -16.89
CA CYS A 587 28.61 18.18 -16.03
C CYS A 587 27.16 17.69 -15.98
N LEU A 588 26.17 18.59 -15.87
CA LEU A 588 24.73 18.24 -15.92
C LEU A 588 24.34 17.59 -17.26
N VAL A 589 24.78 18.15 -18.39
CA VAL A 589 24.57 17.54 -19.71
C VAL A 589 25.26 16.17 -19.81
N THR A 590 26.44 16.02 -19.22
CA THR A 590 27.18 14.74 -19.19
C THR A 590 26.44 13.69 -18.36
N LEU A 591 25.94 14.05 -17.16
CA LEU A 591 25.13 13.16 -16.32
C LEU A 591 23.83 12.74 -17.02
N TYR A 592 23.14 13.67 -17.70
CA TYR A 592 21.97 13.36 -18.51
C TYR A 592 22.28 12.34 -19.62
N CYS A 593 23.36 12.55 -20.38
CA CYS A 593 23.78 11.63 -21.45
C CYS A 593 24.15 10.24 -20.89
N VAL A 594 24.93 10.19 -19.81
CA VAL A 594 25.32 8.93 -19.15
C VAL A 594 24.10 8.18 -18.60
N GLY A 595 23.16 8.89 -17.94
CA GLY A 595 21.92 8.30 -17.44
C GLY A 595 21.07 7.68 -18.56
N ASN A 596 20.92 8.37 -19.70
CA ASN A 596 20.21 7.84 -20.86
C ASN A 596 20.91 6.62 -21.48
N ILE A 597 22.25 6.61 -21.56
CA ILE A 597 23.03 5.46 -22.05
C ILE A 597 22.86 4.24 -21.13
N ILE A 598 22.90 4.44 -19.81
CA ILE A 598 22.65 3.38 -18.81
C ILE A 598 21.21 2.87 -18.90
N ALA A 599 20.22 3.76 -19.01
CA ALA A 599 18.81 3.39 -19.19
C ALA A 599 18.60 2.55 -20.46
N TYR A 600 19.17 2.97 -21.59
CA TYR A 600 19.13 2.21 -22.85
C TYR A 600 19.79 0.83 -22.69
N ALA A 601 20.97 0.75 -22.09
CA ALA A 601 21.66 -0.52 -21.84
C ALA A 601 20.83 -1.47 -20.95
N MET A 602 20.15 -0.94 -19.93
CA MET A 602 19.28 -1.71 -19.04
C MET A 602 17.98 -2.16 -19.74
N VAL A 603 17.40 -1.34 -20.61
CA VAL A 603 16.26 -1.72 -21.47
C VAL A 603 16.67 -2.83 -22.45
N VAL A 604 17.81 -2.72 -23.12
CA VAL A 604 18.34 -3.76 -24.02
C VAL A 604 18.68 -5.05 -23.27
N LYS A 605 19.17 -4.96 -22.03
CA LYS A 605 19.38 -6.13 -21.16
C LYS A 605 18.06 -6.80 -20.78
N ARG A 606 17.01 -6.02 -20.47
CA ARG A 606 15.68 -6.52 -20.09
C ARG A 606 14.93 -7.14 -21.27
N SER A 607 14.97 -6.54 -22.46
CA SER A 607 14.32 -7.07 -23.67
C SER A 607 14.91 -8.41 -24.12
N ARG A 608 16.23 -8.60 -23.96
CA ARG A 608 16.90 -9.90 -24.22
C ARG A 608 16.64 -10.96 -23.15
N GLY A 609 16.27 -10.57 -21.93
CA GLY A 609 16.08 -11.47 -20.79
C GLY A 609 14.63 -11.88 -20.52
N THR A 610 13.65 -11.31 -21.24
CA THR A 610 12.22 -11.60 -21.04
C THR A 610 11.75 -12.58 -22.11
N PRO A 611 11.41 -13.84 -21.79
CA PRO A 611 10.84 -14.76 -22.77
C PRO A 611 9.45 -14.27 -23.19
N VAL A 612 9.20 -14.25 -24.49
CA VAL A 612 7.87 -13.93 -25.04
C VAL A 612 6.96 -15.15 -24.85
N TYR A 613 5.88 -14.94 -24.10
CA TYR A 613 4.78 -15.88 -23.85
C TYR A 613 3.46 -15.11 -23.91
#